data_AF-A0A1I7Y0A3-F1
#
_entry.id   AF-A0A1I7Y0A3-F1
#
_cell.length_a   1.000
_cell.length_b   1.000
_cell.length_c   1.000
_cell.angle_alpha   90.00
_cell.angle_beta   90.00
_cell.angle_gamma   90.00
#
_symmetry.space_group_name_H-M   'P 1'
#
loop_
_entity.id
_entity.type
_entity.pdbx_description
1 polymer ?
#
loop_
_entity_poly.entity_id
_entity_poly.type
_entity_poly.pdbx_seq_one_letter_code
_entity_poly.pdbx_strand_id
1 'polypeptide(L)'
;MLMAYFLFDILLRSRQVDYDTAVEIIFCEYPPIPADVYSKQIRYAIAACIDTNVFARPDSSDLLLVAEKMHLWFSAQTRRNIVKEAEAREKAVPERALLNF
;
A
#
# COMPACT_ATOMS: atom_id res chain seq x y z
N MET A 1 -30.70 20.26 25.47
CA MET A 1 -30.99 20.39 24.02
C MET A 1 -29.77 20.73 23.18
N LEU A 2 -28.89 21.69 23.55
CA LEU A 2 -27.71 22.04 22.73
C LEU A 2 -26.75 20.87 22.41
N MET A 3 -26.54 19.92 23.32
CA MET A 3 -25.63 18.77 23.09
C MET A 3 -26.18 17.75 22.07
N ALA A 4 -27.50 17.67 21.91
CA ALA A 4 -28.11 16.80 20.92
C ALA A 4 -27.93 17.36 19.50
N TYR A 5 -28.03 18.69 19.34
CA TYR A 5 -27.71 19.35 18.08
C TYR A 5 -26.22 19.27 17.75
N PHE A 6 -25.32 19.33 18.74
CA PHE A 6 -23.88 19.21 18.50
C PHE A 6 -23.48 17.81 18.01
N LEU A 7 -24.08 16.74 18.57
CA LEU A 7 -23.89 15.38 18.03
C LEU A 7 -24.56 15.18 16.67
N PHE A 8 -25.72 15.80 16.45
CA PHE A 8 -26.42 15.74 15.16
C PHE A 8 -25.67 16.51 14.08
N ASP A 9 -25.04 17.65 14.40
CA ASP A 9 -24.14 18.40 13.54
C ASP A 9 -22.85 17.64 13.27
N ILE A 10 -22.25 16.97 14.26
CA ILE A 10 -21.08 16.11 14.01
C ILE A 10 -21.45 14.96 13.07
N LEU A 11 -22.61 14.31 13.27
CA LEU A 11 -23.07 13.23 12.40
C LEU A 11 -23.52 13.70 11.01
N LEU A 12 -24.12 14.89 10.89
CA LEU A 12 -24.48 15.50 9.61
C LEU A 12 -23.27 16.03 8.86
N ARG A 13 -22.29 16.63 9.56
CA ARG A 13 -21.04 17.16 8.99
C ARG A 13 -20.02 16.06 8.68
N SER A 14 -20.21 14.87 9.25
CA SER A 14 -19.53 13.62 8.82
C SER A 14 -20.14 13.03 7.55
N ARG A 15 -21.28 13.54 7.08
CA ARG A 15 -22.07 12.99 5.96
C ARG A 15 -22.26 14.00 4.84
N GLN A 16 -21.24 14.77 4.53
CA GLN A 16 -21.13 15.41 3.22
C GLN A 16 -20.24 14.53 2.37
N VAL A 17 -20.75 13.33 2.04
CA VAL A 17 -20.24 12.62 0.86
C VAL A 17 -20.68 13.51 -0.28
N ASP A 18 -19.74 14.24 -0.87
CA ASP A 18 -20.03 15.09 -2.01
C ASP A 18 -20.69 14.23 -3.10
N TYR A 19 -21.63 14.78 -3.85
CA TYR A 19 -22.34 14.00 -4.88
C TYR A 19 -21.35 13.36 -5.86
N ASP A 20 -20.24 14.05 -6.12
CA ASP A 20 -19.14 13.57 -6.93
C ASP A 20 -18.48 12.32 -6.34
N THR A 21 -18.14 12.33 -5.04
CA THR A 21 -17.58 11.17 -4.33
C THR A 21 -18.57 10.00 -4.29
N ALA A 22 -19.87 10.28 -4.13
CA ALA A 22 -20.90 9.24 -4.17
C ALA A 22 -21.02 8.60 -5.55
N VAL A 23 -20.87 9.39 -6.62
CA VAL A 23 -20.85 8.94 -8.01
C VAL A 23 -19.60 8.10 -8.29
N GLU A 24 -18.41 8.55 -7.90
CA GLU A 24 -17.15 7.81 -8.05
C GLU A 24 -17.20 6.43 -7.37
N ILE A 25 -17.80 6.35 -6.18
CA ILE A 25 -17.98 5.08 -5.46
C ILE A 25 -18.94 4.13 -6.19
N ILE A 26 -20.03 4.67 -6.76
CA ILE A 26 -21.03 3.88 -7.50
C ILE A 26 -20.43 3.35 -8.81
N PHE A 27 -19.66 4.16 -9.53
CA PHE A 27 -19.05 3.78 -10.81
C PHE A 27 -17.66 3.11 -10.67
N CYS A 28 -17.11 3.06 -9.45
CA CYS A 28 -15.75 2.57 -9.18
C CYS A 28 -14.68 3.24 -10.05
N GLU A 29 -14.87 4.53 -10.36
CA GLU A 29 -13.95 5.34 -11.15
C GLU A 29 -12.79 5.82 -10.26
N TYR A 30 -12.00 4.86 -9.76
CA TYR A 30 -10.80 5.17 -8.99
C TYR A 30 -9.62 5.41 -9.92
N PRO A 31 -8.81 6.46 -9.68
CA PRO A 31 -7.56 6.64 -10.41
C PRO A 31 -6.67 5.41 -10.23
N PRO A 32 -6.05 4.89 -11.30
CA PRO A 32 -5.27 3.67 -11.25
C PRO A 32 -4.03 3.83 -10.38
N ILE A 33 -3.76 2.83 -9.54
CA ILE A 33 -2.61 2.86 -8.64
C ILE A 33 -1.30 2.87 -9.45
N PRO A 34 -0.37 3.79 -9.17
CA PRO A 34 0.89 3.94 -9.88
C PRO A 34 1.67 2.63 -9.98
N ALA A 35 2.08 2.28 -11.20
CA ALA A 35 2.76 1.02 -11.51
C ALA A 35 4.25 1.01 -11.16
N ASP A 36 4.81 2.21 -11.08
CA ASP A 36 6.20 2.52 -10.78
C ASP A 36 6.51 2.37 -9.29
N VAL A 37 5.55 2.68 -8.42
CA VAL A 37 5.72 2.60 -6.96
C VAL A 37 5.20 1.28 -6.39
N TYR A 38 4.06 0.79 -6.89
CA TYR A 38 3.38 -0.37 -6.30
C TYR A 38 3.48 -1.62 -7.16
N SER A 39 3.81 -2.72 -6.49
CA SER A 39 3.81 -4.03 -7.09
C SER A 39 2.43 -4.40 -7.65
N LYS A 40 2.44 -5.21 -8.71
CA LYS A 40 1.23 -5.70 -9.37
C LYS A 40 0.28 -6.41 -8.39
N GLN A 41 0.85 -7.12 -7.41
CA GLN A 41 0.15 -7.89 -6.40
C GLN A 41 -0.69 -7.01 -5.45
N ILE A 42 -0.15 -5.88 -4.96
CA ILE A 42 -0.89 -4.93 -4.13
C ILE A 42 -2.04 -4.31 -4.93
N ARG A 43 -1.78 -3.97 -6.19
CA ARG A 43 -2.79 -3.35 -7.05
C ARG A 43 -3.97 -4.29 -7.33
N TYR A 44 -3.69 -5.57 -7.56
CA TYR A 44 -4.74 -6.57 -7.70
C TYR A 44 -5.49 -6.83 -6.39
N ALA A 45 -4.80 -6.89 -5.26
CA ALA A 45 -5.45 -7.07 -3.95
C ALA A 45 -6.43 -5.93 -3.67
N ILE A 46 -6.01 -4.67 -3.93
CA ILE A 46 -6.88 -3.50 -3.76
C ILE A 46 -8.06 -3.54 -4.73
N ALA A 47 -7.81 -3.83 -6.01
CA ALA A 47 -8.88 -3.95 -7.01
C ALA A 47 -9.94 -5.00 -6.61
N ALA A 48 -9.52 -6.15 -6.09
CA ALA A 48 -10.43 -7.20 -5.62
C ALA A 48 -11.25 -6.76 -4.39
N CYS A 49 -10.69 -5.93 -3.50
CA CYS A 49 -11.39 -5.43 -2.32
C CYS A 49 -12.43 -4.36 -2.64
N ILE A 50 -12.22 -3.56 -3.70
CA ILE A 50 -13.11 -2.47 -4.11
C ILE A 50 -14.10 -2.88 -5.22
N ASP A 51 -14.19 -4.18 -5.54
CA ASP A 51 -15.08 -4.68 -6.58
C ASP A 51 -16.55 -4.35 -6.27
N THR A 52 -17.31 -3.91 -7.28
CA THR A 52 -18.75 -3.65 -7.16
C THR A 52 -19.54 -4.87 -6.65
N ASN A 53 -19.08 -6.08 -6.98
CA ASN A 53 -19.70 -7.32 -6.56
C ASN A 53 -19.16 -7.77 -5.20
N VAL A 54 -20.00 -7.67 -4.17
CA VAL A 54 -19.66 -8.07 -2.79
C VAL A 54 -19.24 -9.54 -2.69
N PHE A 55 -19.78 -10.43 -3.54
CA PHE A 55 -19.44 -11.85 -3.54
C PHE A 55 -18.10 -12.16 -4.22
N ALA A 56 -17.57 -11.22 -5.02
CA ALA A 56 -16.25 -11.34 -5.63
C ALA A 56 -15.13 -10.85 -4.69
N ARG A 57 -15.49 -10.13 -3.62
CA ARG A 57 -14.51 -9.59 -2.67
C ARG A 57 -13.91 -10.73 -1.83
N PRO A 58 -12.58 -10.74 -1.64
CA PRO A 58 -11.93 -11.72 -0.80
C PRO A 58 -12.32 -11.54 0.67
N ASP A 59 -12.33 -12.64 1.43
CA ASP A 59 -12.49 -12.54 2.89
C ASP A 59 -11.26 -11.88 3.52
N SER A 60 -11.46 -11.30 4.70
CA SER A 60 -10.40 -10.74 5.52
C SER A 60 -9.25 -11.73 5.78
N SER A 61 -9.56 -13.03 5.94
CA SER A 61 -8.56 -14.08 6.14
C SER A 61 -7.70 -14.31 4.90
N ASP A 62 -8.32 -14.28 3.71
CA ASP A 62 -7.63 -14.43 2.43
C ASP A 62 -6.71 -13.23 2.16
N LEU A 63 -7.20 -12.03 2.47
CA LEU A 63 -6.42 -10.80 2.33
C LEU A 63 -5.22 -10.78 3.29
N LEU A 64 -5.39 -11.25 4.52
CA LEU A 64 -4.30 -11.37 5.50
C LEU A 64 -3.21 -12.33 4.98
N LEU A 65 -3.61 -13.49 4.44
CA LEU A 65 -2.66 -14.46 3.88
C LEU A 65 -1.85 -13.85 2.72
N VAL A 66 -2.49 -13.05 1.86
CA VAL A 66 -1.80 -12.32 0.80
C VAL A 66 -0.83 -11.29 1.39
N ALA A 67 -1.27 -10.52 2.38
CA ALA A 67 -0.46 -9.49 3.03
C ALA A 67 0.80 -10.08 3.70
N GLU A 68 0.66 -11.19 4.41
CA GLU A 68 1.79 -11.89 5.04
C GLU A 68 2.80 -12.40 4.01
N LYS A 69 2.32 -13.06 2.95
CA LYS A 69 3.18 -13.54 1.85
C LYS A 69 3.94 -12.40 1.20
N MET A 70 3.26 -11.28 0.93
CA MET A 70 3.89 -10.10 0.37
C MET A 70 4.93 -9.52 1.33
N HIS A 71 4.58 -9.34 2.60
CA HIS A 71 5.50 -8.81 3.61
C HIS A 71 6.79 -9.63 3.70
N LEU A 72 6.67 -10.95 3.77
CA LEU A 72 7.82 -11.87 3.80
C LEU A 72 8.68 -11.74 2.54
N TRP A 73 8.05 -11.66 1.36
CA TRP A 73 8.76 -11.54 0.09
C TRP A 73 9.56 -10.23 -0.02
N PHE A 74 8.92 -9.08 0.24
CA PHE A 74 9.56 -7.77 0.15
C PHE A 74 10.62 -7.59 1.24
N SER A 75 10.37 -8.07 2.46
CA SER A 75 11.35 -7.99 3.56
C SER A 75 12.60 -8.81 3.27
N ALA A 76 12.44 -10.01 2.69
CA ALA A 76 13.58 -10.81 2.26
C ALA A 76 14.35 -10.14 1.11
N GLN A 77 13.66 -9.54 0.14
CA GLN A 77 14.29 -8.86 -0.98
C GLN A 77 15.09 -7.64 -0.54
N THR A 78 14.54 -6.80 0.35
CA THR A 78 15.24 -5.67 0.94
C THR A 78 16.52 -6.12 1.65
N ARG A 79 16.45 -7.19 2.45
CA ARG A 79 17.63 -7.73 3.12
C ARG A 79 18.71 -8.19 2.15
N ARG A 80 18.34 -8.89 1.07
CA ARG A 80 19.29 -9.31 0.02
C ARG A 80 19.95 -8.12 -0.65
N ASN A 81 19.19 -7.07 -0.96
CA ASN A 81 19.72 -5.88 -1.61
C ASN A 81 20.74 -5.16 -0.72
N ILE A 82 20.44 -5.03 0.58
CA ILE A 82 21.37 -4.45 1.57
C ILE A 82 22.69 -5.23 1.62
N VAL A 83 22.63 -6.57 1.66
CA VAL A 83 23.85 -7.41 1.69
C VAL A 83 24.67 -7.21 0.41
N LYS A 84 24.03 -7.19 -0.76
CA LYS A 84 24.71 -6.96 -2.04
C LYS A 84 25.37 -5.59 -2.10
N GLU A 85 24.73 -4.56 -1.57
CA GLU A 85 25.31 -3.21 -1.50
C GLU A 85 26.51 -3.15 -0.55
N ALA A 86 26.46 -3.86 0.58
CA ALA A 86 27.59 -3.96 1.50
C ALA A 86 28.80 -4.66 0.86
N GLU A 87 28.58 -5.80 0.20
CA GLU A 87 29.62 -6.55 -0.50
C GLU A 87 30.20 -5.75 -1.68
N ALA A 88 29.38 -4.99 -2.41
CA ALA A 88 29.83 -4.13 -3.49
C ALA A 88 30.70 -2.97 -2.97
N ARG A 89 30.38 -2.40 -1.81
CA ARG A 89 31.19 -1.36 -1.16
C ARG A 89 32.52 -1.90 -0.66
N GLU A 90 32.54 -3.12 -0.12
CA GLU A 90 33.78 -3.77 0.34
C GLU A 90 34.73 -4.08 -0.84
N LYS A 91 34.19 -4.56 -1.97
CA LYS A 91 34.97 -4.80 -3.20
C LYS A 91 35.38 -3.51 -3.92
N ALA A 92 34.71 -2.39 -3.67
CA ALA A 92 35.02 -1.11 -4.28
C ALA A 92 36.16 -0.36 -3.59
N VAL A 93 36.78 -0.91 -2.53
CA VAL A 93 38.01 -0.36 -1.94
C VAL A 93 39.20 -0.81 -2.80
N PRO A 94 39.69 0.01 -3.74
CA PRO A 94 40.81 -0.40 -4.58
C PRO A 94 42.09 -0.16 -3.78
N GLU A 95 42.96 -1.16 -3.73
CA GLU A 95 44.43 -1.14 -3.88
C GLU A 95 45.18 0.22 -3.88
N ARG A 96 44.82 1.17 -3.00
CA ARG A 96 45.55 2.42 -2.75
C ARG A 96 46.22 2.43 -1.39
N ALA A 97 45.98 1.39 -0.58
CA ALA A 97 46.58 1.21 0.72
C ALA A 97 47.94 0.46 0.68
N LEU A 98 48.39 -0.04 -0.48
CA LEU A 98 49.65 -0.78 -0.60
C LEU A 98 50.86 0.03 -1.11
N LEU A 99 50.71 1.35 -1.33
CA LEU A 99 51.79 2.24 -1.76
C LEU A 99 52.25 3.25 -0.70
N ASN A 100 51.90 3.02 0.57
CA ASN A 100 52.42 3.78 1.70
C ASN A 100 53.24 2.85 2.61
N PHE A 101 54.38 2.37 2.10
CA PHE A 101 55.49 1.83 2.89
C PHE A 101 56.77 2.54 2.49
#